data_AF-A0A9P7APL4-F1
#
_entry.id   AF-A0A9P7APL4-F1
#
_cell.length_a   1.000
_cell.length_b   1.000
_cell.length_c   1.000
_cell.angle_alpha   90.00
_cell.angle_beta   90.00
_cell.angle_gamma   90.00
#
_symmetry.space_group_name_H-M   'P 1'
#
loop_
_entity.id
_entity.type
_entity.pdbx_description
1 polymer ?
#
loop_
_entity_poly.entity_id
_entity_poly.type
_entity_poly.pdbx_seq_one_letter_code
_entity_poly.pdbx_strand_id
1 'polypeptide(L)'
;FDAKMGSIIVSLRERMRFYKLRVTCNAARVASTFNEQFKPEIIPEVNDPFLVDWIQDPLEDSEVLVGERALRLSDPQLLNYSVKWPIHGKNFNTRDYPSHQMILDDIETIISTVLSERFNVRRLDYKDYSVVLVIPDFYD
;
A
#
# COMPACT_ATOMS: atom_id res chain seq x y z
N PHE A 1 15.52 -17.70 5.04
CA PHE A 1 14.27 -17.29 5.71
C PHE A 1 14.04 -18.12 6.96
N ASP A 2 14.12 -19.44 6.85
CA ASP A 2 13.87 -20.39 7.96
C ASP A 2 14.78 -20.21 9.18
N ALA A 3 16.06 -19.88 8.97
CA ALA A 3 16.98 -19.61 10.08
C ALA A 3 16.57 -18.38 10.92
N LYS A 4 16.04 -17.33 10.28
CA LYS A 4 15.54 -16.12 10.98
C LYS A 4 14.22 -16.41 11.70
N MET A 5 13.34 -17.22 11.09
CA MET A 5 12.10 -17.66 11.74
C MET A 5 12.41 -18.52 12.97
N GLY A 6 13.39 -19.42 12.87
CA GLY A 6 13.87 -20.24 13.98
C GLY A 6 14.33 -19.40 15.17
N SER A 7 15.15 -18.36 14.95
CA SER A 7 15.62 -17.49 16.03
C SER A 7 14.49 -16.71 16.71
N ILE A 8 13.52 -16.21 15.94
CA ILE A 8 12.33 -15.53 16.47
C ILE A 8 11.50 -16.49 17.34
N ILE A 9 11.27 -17.72 16.88
CA ILE A 9 10.50 -18.72 17.62
C ILE A 9 11.19 -19.09 18.94
N VAL A 10 12.52 -19.23 18.93
CA VAL A 10 13.30 -19.51 20.15
C VAL A 10 13.18 -18.36 21.14
N SER A 11 13.40 -17.12 20.70
CA SER A 11 13.26 -15.91 21.54
C SER A 11 11.85 -15.78 22.14
N LEU A 12 10.82 -16.07 21.34
CA LEU A 12 9.43 -16.07 21.81
C LEU A 12 9.17 -17.15 22.87
N ARG A 13 9.68 -18.37 22.65
CA ARG A 13 9.54 -19.49 23.59
C ARG A 13 10.24 -19.22 24.92
N GLU A 14 11.41 -18.57 24.90
CA GLU A 14 12.12 -18.17 26.12
C GLU A 14 11.29 -17.17 26.94
N ARG A 15 10.72 -16.14 26.29
CA ARG A 15 9.81 -15.18 26.96
C ARG A 15 8.55 -15.85 27.52
N MET A 16 7.94 -16.76 26.75
CA MET A 16 6.77 -17.50 27.21
C MET A 16 7.09 -18.40 28.42
N ARG A 17 8.26 -19.04 28.43
CA ARG A 17 8.74 -19.83 29.58
C ARG A 17 8.97 -18.94 30.80
N PHE A 18 9.57 -17.76 30.62
CA PHE A 18 9.76 -16.78 31.70
C PHE A 18 8.43 -16.40 32.38
N TYR A 19 7.38 -16.15 31.59
CA TYR A 19 6.03 -15.86 32.09
C TYR A 19 5.20 -17.12 32.43
N LYS A 20 5.79 -18.33 32.37
CA LYS A 20 5.12 -19.62 32.63
C LYS A 20 3.90 -19.90 31.73
N LEU A 21 3.85 -19.31 30.54
CA LEU A 21 2.82 -19.55 29.54
C LEU A 21 3.12 -20.85 28.79
N ARG A 22 2.09 -21.69 28.61
CA ARG A 22 2.21 -22.94 27.83
C ARG A 22 1.90 -22.65 26.35
N VAL A 23 2.73 -23.21 25.47
CA VAL A 23 2.59 -23.05 24.02
C VAL A 23 2.23 -24.39 23.39
N THR A 24 1.19 -24.41 22.57
CA THR A 24 0.83 -25.58 21.77
C THR A 24 1.60 -25.57 20.45
N CYS A 25 2.48 -26.56 20.24
CA CYS A 25 3.33 -26.63 19.04
C CYS A 25 2.55 -26.77 17.72
N ASN A 26 1.32 -27.29 17.76
CA ASN A 26 0.51 -27.59 16.57
C ASN A 26 -0.55 -26.52 16.26
N ALA A 27 -0.51 -25.35 16.92
CA ALA A 27 -1.55 -24.33 16.80
C ALA A 27 -1.78 -23.86 15.35
N ALA A 28 -0.71 -23.66 14.57
CA ALA A 28 -0.82 -23.20 13.18
C ALA A 28 -1.59 -24.20 12.29
N ARG A 29 -1.32 -25.50 12.46
CA ARG A 29 -2.01 -26.56 11.71
C ARG A 29 -3.49 -26.63 12.09
N VAL A 30 -3.81 -26.55 13.39
CA VAL A 30 -5.20 -26.56 13.88
C VAL A 30 -5.97 -25.36 13.31
N ALA A 31 -5.36 -24.17 13.31
CA ALA A 31 -5.97 -22.97 12.73
C ALA A 31 -6.19 -23.11 11.22
N SER A 32 -5.22 -23.61 10.46
CA SER A 32 -5.38 -23.85 9.01
C SER A 32 -6.54 -24.78 8.72
N THR A 33 -6.58 -25.94 9.39
CA THR A 33 -7.65 -26.94 9.20
C THR A 33 -9.03 -26.42 9.62
N PHE A 34 -9.09 -25.52 10.59
CA PHE A 34 -10.34 -24.86 10.97
C PHE A 34 -10.75 -23.86 9.89
N ASN A 35 -9.85 -22.96 9.49
CA ASN A 35 -10.12 -21.91 8.51
C ASN A 35 -10.49 -22.47 7.12
N GLU A 36 -9.89 -23.57 6.69
CA GLU A 36 -10.20 -24.24 5.42
C GLU A 36 -11.65 -24.73 5.32
N GLN A 37 -12.31 -24.97 6.46
CA GLN A 37 -13.71 -25.43 6.49
C GLN A 37 -14.70 -24.28 6.26
N PHE A 38 -14.28 -23.03 6.46
CA PHE A 38 -15.14 -21.87 6.31
C PHE A 38 -15.00 -21.25 4.93
N LYS A 39 -16.15 -21.03 4.28
CA LYS A 39 -16.24 -20.20 3.08
C LYS A 39 -16.64 -18.79 3.48
N PRO A 40 -16.13 -17.75 2.80
CA PRO A 40 -16.58 -16.39 3.04
C PRO A 40 -18.09 -16.29 2.76
N GLU A 41 -18.80 -15.59 3.64
CA GLU A 41 -20.22 -15.26 3.44
C GLU A 41 -20.33 -14.11 2.44
N ILE A 42 -21.23 -14.26 1.46
CA ILE A 42 -21.49 -13.22 0.47
C ILE A 42 -22.59 -12.33 1.03
N ILE A 43 -22.21 -11.12 1.44
CA ILE A 43 -23.17 -10.10 1.88
C ILE A 43 -23.69 -9.30 0.66
N PRO A 44 -24.95 -8.84 0.67
CA PRO A 44 -25.45 -7.93 -0.36
C PRO A 44 -24.73 -6.58 -0.32
N GLU A 45 -24.43 -6.01 -1.49
CA GLU A 45 -23.69 -4.74 -1.63
C GLU A 45 -24.33 -3.56 -0.88
N VAL A 46 -25.66 -3.50 -0.83
CA VAL A 46 -26.42 -2.46 -0.10
C VAL A 46 -26.10 -2.46 1.40
N ASN A 47 -25.66 -3.61 1.92
CA ASN A 47 -25.34 -3.81 3.33
C ASN A 47 -23.83 -3.78 3.60
N ASP A 48 -22.99 -3.53 2.59
CA ASP A 48 -21.53 -3.49 2.74
C ASP A 48 -21.02 -2.03 2.80
N PRO A 49 -20.73 -1.48 4.00
CA PRO A 49 -20.16 -0.15 4.14
C PRO A 49 -18.71 -0.06 3.65
N PHE A 50 -18.05 -1.20 3.38
CA PHE A 50 -16.67 -1.28 2.90
C PHE A 50 -16.57 -1.74 1.45
N LEU A 51 -17.68 -1.67 0.69
CA LEU A 51 -17.69 -2.01 -0.72
C LEU A 51 -16.63 -1.19 -1.47
N VAL A 52 -15.66 -1.88 -2.08
CA VAL A 52 -14.64 -1.28 -2.93
C VAL A 52 -15.13 -1.35 -4.37
N ASP A 53 -15.37 -0.19 -4.96
CA ASP A 53 -15.72 -0.07 -6.38
C ASP A 53 -14.45 -0.21 -7.23
N TRP A 54 -14.27 -1.40 -7.82
CA TRP A 54 -13.11 -1.76 -8.61
C TRP A 54 -13.26 -1.27 -10.05
N ILE A 55 -12.19 -0.65 -10.57
CA ILE A 55 -12.09 -0.26 -11.96
C ILE A 55 -11.79 -1.52 -12.79
N GLN A 56 -12.76 -1.95 -13.60
CA GLN A 56 -12.68 -3.14 -14.45
C GLN A 56 -12.66 -2.83 -15.94
N ASP A 57 -13.15 -1.65 -16.33
CA ASP A 57 -13.15 -1.22 -17.72
C ASP A 57 -11.93 -0.34 -18.02
N PRO A 58 -11.35 -0.44 -19.23
CA PRO A 58 -10.31 0.48 -19.65
C PRO A 58 -10.87 1.90 -19.69
N LEU A 59 -10.32 2.79 -18.84
CA LEU A 59 -10.58 4.22 -18.93
C LEU A 59 -10.01 4.76 -20.24
N GLU A 60 -10.55 5.89 -20.71
CA GLU A 60 -10.03 6.59 -21.88
C GLU A 60 -8.50 6.78 -21.78
N ASP A 61 -7.82 6.58 -22.92
CA ASP A 61 -6.39 6.29 -23.15
C ASP A 61 -5.36 7.31 -22.59
N SER A 62 -5.76 8.25 -21.73
CA SER A 62 -4.90 9.36 -21.27
C SER A 62 -5.11 9.80 -19.82
N GLU A 63 -5.93 9.12 -19.02
CA GLU A 63 -6.12 9.54 -17.63
C GLU A 63 -5.05 8.94 -16.70
N VAL A 64 -4.24 9.80 -16.08
CA VAL A 64 -3.31 9.38 -15.02
C VAL A 64 -4.09 9.19 -13.73
N LEU A 65 -4.12 7.97 -13.22
CA LEU A 65 -4.76 7.65 -11.94
C LEU A 65 -3.79 7.88 -10.78
N VAL A 66 -4.25 8.62 -9.77
CA VAL A 66 -3.45 8.98 -8.59
C VAL A 66 -4.11 8.45 -7.31
N GLY A 67 -3.28 8.00 -6.36
CA GLY A 67 -3.72 7.64 -5.01
C GLY A 67 -4.65 6.44 -4.99
N GLU A 68 -5.80 6.59 -4.32
CA GLU A 68 -6.76 5.50 -4.14
C GLU A 68 -7.35 5.00 -5.46
N ARG A 69 -7.51 5.88 -6.45
CA ARG A 69 -7.99 5.48 -7.79
C ARG A 69 -7.05 4.48 -8.46
N ALA A 70 -5.74 4.66 -8.30
CA ALA A 70 -4.75 3.73 -8.82
C ALA A 70 -4.76 2.37 -8.10
N LEU A 71 -5.13 2.35 -6.81
CA LEU A 71 -5.25 1.13 -6.02
C LEU A 71 -6.54 0.35 -6.28
N ARG A 72 -7.56 1.00 -6.85
CA ARG A 72 -8.83 0.39 -7.26
C ARG A 72 -8.78 -0.26 -8.64
N LEU A 73 -7.62 -0.26 -9.31
CA LEU A 73 -7.43 -1.03 -10.54
C LEU A 73 -7.47 -2.53 -10.20
N SER A 74 -8.43 -3.23 -10.79
CA SER A 74 -8.62 -4.68 -10.61
C SER A 74 -7.45 -5.49 -11.16
N ASP A 75 -7.05 -5.21 -12.40
CA ASP A 75 -5.85 -5.76 -13.03
C ASP A 75 -5.15 -4.69 -13.87
N PRO A 76 -4.06 -4.10 -13.37
CA PRO A 76 -3.34 -3.06 -14.09
C PRO A 76 -2.83 -3.50 -15.46
N GLN A 77 -2.39 -4.76 -15.61
CA GLN A 77 -1.79 -5.22 -16.87
C GLN A 77 -2.85 -5.42 -17.95
N LEU A 78 -4.01 -5.96 -17.59
CA LEU A 78 -5.14 -6.09 -18.53
C LEU A 78 -5.69 -4.72 -18.96
N LEU A 79 -5.60 -3.72 -18.09
CA LEU A 79 -6.07 -2.36 -18.33
C LEU A 79 -5.02 -1.44 -18.97
N ASN A 80 -3.87 -1.97 -19.40
CA ASN A 80 -2.75 -1.19 -19.96
C ASN A 80 -2.16 -0.11 -19.03
N TYR A 81 -2.30 -0.27 -17.71
CA TYR A 81 -1.71 0.62 -16.72
C TYR A 81 -0.41 0.05 -16.14
N SER A 82 0.54 0.94 -15.86
CA SER A 82 1.73 0.63 -15.07
C SER A 82 1.64 1.34 -13.72
N VAL A 83 1.45 0.57 -12.65
CA VAL A 83 1.43 1.11 -11.28
C VAL A 83 2.86 1.31 -10.79
N LYS A 84 3.17 2.54 -10.36
CA LYS A 84 4.49 2.90 -9.85
C LYS A 84 4.41 3.60 -8.50
N TRP A 85 5.50 3.48 -7.74
CA TRP A 85 5.64 4.03 -6.40
C TRP A 85 6.87 4.92 -6.35
N PRO A 86 6.74 6.25 -6.40
CA PRO A 86 7.89 7.16 -6.46
C PRO A 86 8.78 7.13 -5.21
N ILE A 87 8.22 6.74 -4.06
CA ILE A 87 8.91 6.64 -2.77
C ILE A 87 8.97 5.17 -2.37
N HIS A 88 10.16 4.69 -2.01
CA HIS A 88 10.37 3.34 -1.50
C HIS A 88 11.10 3.39 -0.15
N GLY A 89 10.36 3.07 0.92
CA GLY A 89 10.88 3.17 2.29
C GLY A 89 11.15 4.62 2.69
N LYS A 90 12.43 4.98 2.82
CA LYS A 90 12.84 6.34 3.21
C LYS A 90 13.27 7.21 2.03
N ASN A 91 13.57 6.61 0.89
CA ASN A 91 14.22 7.29 -0.25
C ASN A 91 13.33 7.22 -1.50
N PHE A 92 13.74 7.98 -2.53
CA PHE A 92 13.18 7.85 -3.86
C PHE A 92 13.39 6.44 -4.43
N ASN A 93 12.41 5.97 -5.21
CA ASN A 93 12.45 4.66 -5.82
C ASN A 93 13.33 4.65 -7.08
N THR A 94 14.64 4.54 -6.88
CA THR A 94 15.61 4.43 -7.98
C THR A 94 15.68 3.03 -8.60
N ARG A 95 14.95 2.04 -8.04
CA ARG A 95 14.92 0.67 -8.54
C ARG A 95 13.98 0.52 -9.72
N ASP A 96 12.77 1.07 -9.61
CA ASP A 96 11.69 0.85 -10.57
C ASP A 96 11.57 1.98 -11.61
N TYR A 97 12.35 3.05 -11.44
CA TYR A 97 12.37 4.21 -12.34
C TYR A 97 13.69 4.30 -13.10
N PRO A 98 13.66 4.66 -14.40
CA PRO A 98 14.87 4.78 -15.20
C PRO A 98 15.63 6.09 -14.92
N SER A 99 14.99 7.12 -14.38
CA SER A 99 15.61 8.41 -14.09
C SER A 99 15.00 9.08 -12.85
N HIS A 100 15.79 9.91 -12.18
CA HIS A 100 15.32 10.74 -11.07
C HIS A 100 14.26 11.75 -11.53
N GLN A 101 14.36 12.24 -12.77
CA GLN A 101 13.38 13.18 -13.32
C GLN A 101 11.98 12.55 -13.34
N MET A 102 11.84 11.31 -13.81
CA MET A 102 10.54 10.63 -13.81
C MET A 102 9.95 10.44 -12.41
N ILE A 103 10.79 10.26 -11.39
CA ILE A 103 10.32 10.18 -10.00
C ILE A 103 9.74 11.53 -9.57
N LEU A 104 10.45 12.63 -9.87
CA LEU A 104 10.00 13.98 -9.54
C LEU A 104 8.72 14.36 -10.30
N ASP A 105 8.62 13.98 -11.57
CA ASP A 105 7.43 14.21 -12.40
C ASP A 105 6.21 13.48 -11.82
N ASP A 106 6.37 12.23 -11.39
CA ASP A 106 5.29 11.47 -10.73
C ASP A 106 4.93 12.09 -9.37
N ILE A 107 5.90 12.52 -8.56
CA ILE A 107 5.64 13.21 -7.29
C ILE A 107 4.89 14.53 -7.51
N GLU A 108 5.30 15.33 -8.50
CA GLU A 108 4.59 16.56 -8.88
C GLU A 108 3.16 16.25 -9.29
N THR A 109 2.98 15.21 -10.11
CA THR A 109 1.65 14.79 -10.57
C THR A 109 0.78 14.40 -9.38
N ILE A 110 1.28 13.56 -8.47
CA ILE A 110 0.54 13.16 -7.26
C ILE A 110 0.16 14.38 -6.41
N ILE A 111 1.11 15.27 -6.11
CA ILE A 111 0.86 16.44 -5.26
C ILE A 111 -0.14 17.39 -5.96
N SER A 112 0.06 17.68 -7.24
CA SER A 112 -0.79 18.61 -7.97
C SER A 112 -2.22 18.10 -8.14
N THR A 113 -2.42 16.81 -8.39
CA THR A 113 -3.74 16.18 -8.44
C THR A 113 -4.43 16.22 -7.08
N VAL A 114 -3.72 15.94 -5.99
CA VAL A 114 -4.32 16.01 -4.64
C VAL A 114 -4.67 17.45 -4.25
N LEU A 115 -3.80 18.41 -4.55
CA LEU A 115 -4.05 19.83 -4.28
C LEU A 115 -5.27 20.35 -5.06
N SER A 116 -5.43 19.96 -6.32
CA SER A 116 -6.58 20.36 -7.12
C SER A 116 -7.86 19.66 -6.69
N GLU A 117 -7.86 18.33 -6.55
CA GLU A 117 -9.08 17.54 -6.29
C GLU A 117 -9.58 17.66 -4.85
N ARG A 118 -8.69 17.69 -3.86
CA ARG A 118 -9.07 17.66 -2.44
C ARG A 118 -9.10 19.05 -1.80
N PHE A 119 -8.21 19.93 -2.23
CA PHE A 119 -8.05 21.25 -1.62
C PHE A 119 -8.50 22.40 -2.54
N ASN A 120 -8.87 22.11 -3.79
CA ASN A 120 -9.27 23.10 -4.79
C ASN A 120 -8.21 24.22 -4.99
N VAL A 121 -6.93 23.87 -4.83
CA VAL A 121 -5.79 24.78 -5.02
C VAL A 121 -5.27 24.56 -6.43
N ARG A 122 -5.33 25.59 -7.27
CA ARG A 122 -4.82 25.51 -8.65
C ARG A 122 -3.36 25.93 -8.69
N ARG A 123 -2.64 25.50 -9.73
CA ARG A 123 -1.21 25.85 -9.93
C ARG A 123 -0.93 27.36 -9.90
N LEU A 124 -1.89 28.17 -10.36
CA LEU A 124 -1.81 29.64 -10.34
C LEU A 124 -1.77 30.23 -8.92
N ASP A 125 -2.38 29.53 -7.97
CA ASP A 125 -2.56 29.97 -6.59
C ASP A 125 -1.39 29.53 -5.71
N TYR A 126 -0.46 28.71 -6.21
CA TYR A 126 0.68 28.18 -5.43
C TYR A 126 1.56 29.26 -4.80
N LYS A 127 1.65 30.43 -5.44
CA LYS A 127 2.39 31.59 -4.93
C LYS A 127 1.86 32.13 -3.59
N ASP A 128 0.59 31.84 -3.28
CA ASP A 128 -0.09 32.34 -2.08
C ASP A 128 0.09 31.39 -0.89
N TYR A 129 0.77 30.25 -1.07
CA TYR A 129 0.98 29.22 -0.05
C TYR A 129 2.47 29.04 0.27
N SER A 130 2.74 28.66 1.52
CA SER A 130 4.05 28.18 1.97
C SER A 130 3.99 26.68 2.23
N VAL A 131 5.08 25.97 1.95
CA VAL A 131 5.16 24.51 2.09
C VAL A 131 6.14 24.15 3.20
N VAL A 132 5.73 23.22 4.07
CA VAL A 132 6.61 22.57 5.03
C VAL A 132 6.86 21.15 4.55
N LEU A 133 8.08 20.88 4.09
CA LEU A 133 8.48 19.55 3.63
C LEU A 133 9.06 18.76 4.81
N VAL A 134 8.45 17.62 5.12
CA VAL A 134 8.98 16.67 6.10
C VAL A 134 9.96 15.73 5.41
N ILE A 135 11.17 15.65 5.95
CA ILE A 135 12.25 14.79 5.44
C ILE A 135 12.58 13.67 6.46
N PRO A 136 13.07 12.51 6.01
CA PRO A 136 13.55 11.46 6.91
C PRO A 136 14.76 11.91 7.73
N ASP A 137 14.89 11.38 8.96
CA ASP A 137 16.01 11.67 9.86
C ASP A 137 17.39 11.34 9.27
N PHE A 138 17.46 10.28 8.47
CA PHE A 138 18.66 9.88 7.74
C PHE A 138 18.44 10.18 6.27
N TYR A 139 18.94 11.32 5.83
CA TYR A 139 19.12 11.70 4.45
C TYR A 139 20.63 11.62 4.16
N ASP A 140 21.04 10.67 3.32
CA ASP A 140 22.37 10.60 2.70
C ASP A 140 22.20 10.75 1.19
#